data_AF-A0A7S0I036-F1
#
_entry.id   AF-A0A7S0I036-F1
#
_cell.length_a   1.000
_cell.length_b   1.000
_cell.length_c   1.000
_cell.angle_alpha   90.00
_cell.angle_beta   90.00
_cell.angle_gamma   90.00
#
_symmetry.space_group_name_H-M   'P 1'
#
loop_
_entity.id
_entity.type
_entity.pdbx_description
1 polymer ?
#
loop_
_entity_poly.entity_id
_entity_poly.type
_entity_poly.pdbx_seq_one_letter_code
_entity_poly.pdbx_strand_id
1 'polypeptide(L)'
;SFLSMHGNYLSSIPSGAFIGLDNLWYLGVAYNRISSIPPGAFSGLVSLSSFDLSGNSLPSFSPGIFAGLWSLSSLRSLYGLIASIAPGSFADSPLLQSIDLTSNRLTT
;
A
#
# COMPACT_ATOMS: atom_id res chain seq x y z
N SER A 1 8.68 10.39 10.95
CA SER A 1 8.60 11.29 9.78
C SER A 1 7.43 10.88 8.88
N PHE A 2 7.02 11.72 7.93
CA PHE A 2 6.01 11.37 6.91
C PHE A 2 6.56 11.67 5.51
N LEU A 3 6.06 10.97 4.49
CA LEU A 3 6.41 11.17 3.09
C LEU A 3 5.15 11.18 2.25
N SER A 4 5.00 12.20 1.42
CA SER A 4 3.88 12.32 0.48
C SER A 4 4.42 12.53 -0.94
N MET A 5 3.95 11.70 -1.85
CA MET A 5 4.18 11.75 -3.29
C MET A 5 2.84 11.71 -4.04
N HIS A 6 1.81 12.31 -3.43
CA HIS A 6 0.47 12.39 -4.01
C HIS A 6 0.46 13.12 -5.36
N GLY A 7 -0.43 12.71 -6.26
CA GLY A 7 -0.70 13.46 -7.50
C GLY A 7 0.47 13.47 -8.49
N ASN A 8 1.29 12.44 -8.50
CA ASN A 8 2.38 12.28 -9.45
C ASN A 8 2.01 11.27 -10.54
N TYR A 9 2.98 10.91 -11.39
CA TYR A 9 2.81 9.96 -12.48
C TYR A 9 3.49 8.61 -12.20
N LEU A 10 3.64 8.22 -10.92
CA LEU A 10 4.29 6.96 -10.56
C LEU A 10 3.48 5.78 -11.11
N SER A 11 4.10 4.95 -11.94
CA SER A 11 3.51 3.71 -12.46
C SER A 11 3.86 2.48 -11.60
N SER A 12 4.91 2.58 -10.79
CA SER A 12 5.37 1.54 -9.88
C SER A 12 6.15 2.15 -8.70
N ILE A 13 6.35 1.34 -7.66
CA ILE A 13 7.27 1.63 -6.56
C ILE A 13 8.51 0.73 -6.75
N PRO A 14 9.71 1.28 -6.98
CA PRO A 14 10.92 0.47 -7.10
C PRO A 14 11.20 -0.35 -5.84
N SER A 15 11.75 -1.55 -5.99
CA SER A 15 12.20 -2.35 -4.84
C SER A 15 13.25 -1.57 -4.04
N GLY A 16 13.12 -1.54 -2.72
CA GLY A 16 14.05 -0.82 -1.84
C GLY A 16 14.00 0.71 -1.93
N ALA A 17 12.99 1.31 -2.56
CA ALA A 17 12.87 2.77 -2.70
C ALA A 17 12.87 3.53 -1.36
N PHE A 18 12.57 2.85 -0.26
CA PHE A 18 12.42 3.44 1.07
C PHE A 18 13.40 2.88 2.11
N ILE A 19 14.49 2.23 1.67
CA ILE A 19 15.53 1.75 2.58
C ILE A 19 16.09 2.94 3.40
N GLY A 20 16.21 2.75 4.71
CA GLY A 20 16.70 3.77 5.65
C GLY A 20 15.62 4.76 6.13
N LEU A 21 14.36 4.59 5.71
CA LEU A 21 13.22 5.36 6.22
C LEU A 21 12.54 4.65 7.40
N ASP A 22 13.31 4.07 8.32
CA ASP A 22 12.82 3.18 9.38
C ASP A 22 11.84 3.86 10.35
N ASN A 23 11.92 5.20 10.47
CA ASN A 23 11.06 6.03 11.33
C ASN A 23 9.86 6.67 10.58
N LEU A 24 9.61 6.28 9.33
CA LEU A 24 8.49 6.79 8.55
C LEU A 24 7.19 6.20 9.08
N TRP A 25 6.27 7.05 9.57
CA TRP A 25 4.98 6.59 10.12
C TRP A 25 3.84 6.68 9.10
N TYR A 26 3.97 7.57 8.10
CA TYR A 26 3.00 7.76 7.03
C TYR A 26 3.66 7.81 5.66
N LEU A 27 3.05 7.10 4.71
CA LEU A 27 3.39 7.11 3.29
C LEU A 27 2.13 7.40 2.48
N GLY A 28 2.17 8.45 1.66
CA GLY A 28 1.09 8.81 0.74
C GLY A 28 1.55 8.73 -0.71
N VAL A 29 0.96 7.83 -1.48
CA VAL A 29 1.16 7.66 -2.94
C VAL A 29 -0.17 7.71 -3.71
N ALA A 30 -1.23 8.19 -3.08
CA ALA A 30 -2.52 8.38 -3.74
C ALA A 30 -2.48 9.27 -5.00
N TYR A 31 -3.44 9.03 -5.89
CA TYR A 31 -3.60 9.71 -7.18
C TYR A 31 -2.33 9.63 -8.05
N ASN A 32 -1.75 8.44 -8.11
CA ASN A 32 -0.70 8.07 -9.05
C ASN A 32 -1.27 7.08 -10.09
N ARG A 33 -0.41 6.35 -10.79
CA ARG A 33 -0.78 5.34 -11.81
C ARG A 33 -0.25 3.97 -11.45
N ILE A 34 -0.06 3.70 -10.15
CA ILE A 34 0.53 2.45 -9.67
C ILE A 34 -0.43 1.30 -10.02
N SER A 35 0.04 0.39 -10.86
CA SER A 35 -0.73 -0.80 -11.27
C SER A 35 -0.13 -2.10 -10.76
N SER A 36 1.07 -2.04 -10.17
CA SER A 36 1.74 -3.17 -9.51
C SER A 36 2.66 -2.69 -8.39
N ILE A 37 2.86 -3.56 -7.39
CA ILE A 37 3.82 -3.38 -6.30
C ILE A 37 4.76 -4.59 -6.35
N PRO A 38 6.07 -4.40 -6.63
CA PRO A 38 7.00 -5.51 -6.65
C PRO A 38 7.35 -5.99 -5.24
N PRO A 39 7.82 -7.24 -5.08
CA PRO A 39 8.35 -7.72 -3.82
C PRO A 39 9.45 -6.81 -3.25
N GLY A 40 9.39 -6.55 -1.94
CA GLY A 40 10.35 -5.68 -1.26
C GLY A 40 10.22 -4.19 -1.57
N ALA A 41 9.14 -3.74 -2.22
CA ALA A 41 8.87 -2.31 -2.43
C ALA A 41 8.86 -1.50 -1.13
N PHE A 42 8.46 -2.14 -0.03
CA PHE A 42 8.34 -1.51 1.29
C PHE A 42 9.41 -1.94 2.30
N SER A 43 10.48 -2.60 1.83
CA SER A 43 11.60 -2.97 2.70
C SER A 43 12.18 -1.74 3.42
N GLY A 44 12.29 -1.83 4.75
CA GLY A 44 12.76 -0.74 5.61
C GLY A 44 11.64 0.11 6.24
N LEU A 45 10.38 -0.04 5.84
CA LEU A 45 9.25 0.72 6.40
C LEU A 45 8.69 0.09 7.69
N VAL A 46 9.57 -0.28 8.62
CA VAL A 46 9.19 -1.05 9.83
C VAL A 46 8.27 -0.30 10.77
N SER A 47 8.32 1.03 10.81
CA SER A 47 7.44 1.87 11.66
C SER A 47 6.22 2.43 10.93
N LEU A 48 5.97 2.03 9.68
CA LEU A 48 4.87 2.59 8.90
C LEU A 48 3.53 2.16 9.47
N SER A 49 2.76 3.14 9.94
CA SER A 49 1.45 2.91 10.57
C SER A 49 0.29 3.24 9.64
N SER A 50 0.46 4.21 8.74
CA SER A 50 -0.59 4.63 7.82
C SER A 50 -0.10 4.70 6.38
N PHE A 51 -0.85 4.07 5.48
CA PHE A 51 -0.53 4.02 4.06
C PHE A 51 -1.74 4.41 3.21
N ASP A 52 -1.57 5.43 2.36
CA ASP A 52 -2.57 5.86 1.40
C ASP A 52 -2.12 5.62 -0.04
N LEU A 53 -2.81 4.71 -0.73
CA LEU A 53 -2.63 4.36 -2.13
C LEU A 53 -3.90 4.61 -2.95
N SER A 54 -4.82 5.44 -2.47
CA SER A 54 -6.08 5.77 -3.13
C SER A 54 -5.88 6.30 -4.56
N GLY A 55 -6.83 6.12 -5.46
CA GLY A 55 -6.72 6.64 -6.83
C GLY A 55 -5.61 6.00 -7.67
N ASN A 56 -5.10 4.82 -7.28
CA ASN A 56 -4.19 4.02 -8.10
C ASN A 56 -4.94 2.92 -8.87
N SER A 57 -4.22 2.21 -9.74
CA SER A 57 -4.78 1.25 -10.70
C SER A 57 -4.47 -0.21 -10.36
N LEU A 58 -4.29 -0.53 -9.08
CA LEU A 58 -4.06 -1.91 -8.63
C LEU A 58 -5.31 -2.76 -8.87
N PRO A 59 -5.20 -3.91 -9.58
CA PRO A 59 -6.35 -4.75 -9.90
C PRO A 59 -6.78 -5.66 -8.74
N SER A 60 -5.86 -5.98 -7.83
CA SER A 60 -6.11 -6.91 -6.73
C SER A 60 -5.06 -6.76 -5.63
N PHE A 61 -5.36 -7.31 -4.46
CA PHE A 61 -4.38 -7.56 -3.41
C PHE A 61 -4.04 -9.05 -3.36
N SER A 62 -2.76 -9.37 -3.53
CA SER A 62 -2.20 -10.73 -3.44
C SER A 62 -1.42 -10.93 -2.13
N PRO A 63 -1.14 -12.18 -1.71
CA PRO A 63 -0.20 -12.46 -0.63
C PRO A 63 1.15 -11.78 -0.89
N GLY A 64 1.75 -11.22 0.16
CA GLY A 64 3.05 -10.54 0.07
C GLY A 64 3.03 -9.12 -0.48
N ILE A 65 1.89 -8.58 -0.92
CA ILE A 65 1.83 -7.21 -1.50
C ILE A 65 2.21 -6.13 -0.48
N PHE A 66 2.01 -6.38 0.82
CA PHE A 66 2.38 -5.51 1.93
C PHE A 66 3.58 -6.03 2.72
N ALA A 67 4.40 -6.92 2.14
CA ALA A 67 5.57 -7.48 2.81
C ALA A 67 6.49 -6.39 3.37
N GLY A 68 6.82 -6.52 4.67
CA GLY A 68 7.64 -5.56 5.41
C GLY A 68 6.85 -4.51 6.20
N LEU A 69 5.53 -4.39 5.97
CA LEU A 69 4.66 -3.43 6.66
C LEU A 69 4.07 -3.99 7.97
N TRP A 70 4.95 -4.44 8.87
CA TRP A 70 4.58 -5.13 10.11
C TRP A 70 3.80 -4.25 11.11
N SER A 71 4.05 -2.94 11.09
CA SER A 71 3.38 -1.96 11.97
C SER A 71 2.19 -1.26 11.34
N LEU A 72 1.79 -1.65 10.12
CA LEU A 72 0.69 -1.01 9.42
C LEU A 72 -0.62 -1.25 10.16
N SER A 73 -1.29 -0.16 10.54
CA SER A 73 -2.55 -0.18 11.28
C SER A 73 -3.72 0.37 10.47
N SER A 74 -3.45 1.25 9.49
CA SER A 74 -4.45 1.85 8.63
C SER A 74 -4.02 1.84 7.17
N LEU A 75 -4.89 1.28 6.32
CA LEU A 75 -4.72 1.22 4.87
C LEU A 75 -5.88 1.93 4.17
N ARG A 76 -5.57 2.89 3.29
CA ARG A 76 -6.56 3.55 2.44
C ARG A 76 -6.24 3.28 0.97
N SER A 77 -7.18 2.70 0.25
CA SER A 77 -7.08 2.47 -1.19
C SER A 77 -8.42 2.78 -1.85
N LEU A 78 -8.88 4.03 -1.75
CA LEU A 78 -10.18 4.44 -2.29
C LEU A 78 -10.10 4.70 -3.80
N TYR A 79 -11.25 4.73 -4.48
CA TYR A 79 -11.36 5.20 -5.87
C TYR A 79 -10.40 4.49 -6.85
N GLY A 80 -10.32 3.16 -6.75
CA GLY A 80 -9.37 2.34 -7.49
C GLY A 80 -10.01 1.27 -8.37
N LEU A 81 -9.18 0.32 -8.79
CA LEU A 81 -9.56 -0.80 -9.66
C LEU A 81 -9.54 -2.15 -8.96
N ILE A 82 -9.44 -2.19 -7.63
CA ILE A 82 -9.32 -3.45 -6.89
C ILE A 82 -10.61 -4.25 -7.08
N ALA A 83 -10.50 -5.38 -7.75
CA ALA A 83 -11.59 -6.29 -8.04
C ALA A 83 -11.62 -7.50 -7.11
N SER A 84 -10.46 -7.88 -6.54
CA SER A 84 -10.34 -9.05 -5.67
C SER A 84 -9.29 -8.89 -4.59
N ILE A 85 -9.49 -9.61 -3.49
CA ILE A 85 -8.56 -9.73 -2.37
C ILE A 85 -8.36 -11.22 -2.14
N ALA A 86 -7.13 -11.70 -2.35
CA ALA A 86 -6.81 -13.09 -2.13
C ALA A 86 -6.71 -13.41 -0.62
N PRO A 87 -6.99 -14.66 -0.22
CA PRO A 87 -6.69 -15.11 1.14
C PRO A 87 -5.21 -14.90 1.47
N GLY A 88 -4.92 -14.34 2.64
CA GLY A 88 -3.55 -14.07 3.09
C GLY A 88 -2.93 -12.78 2.57
N SER A 89 -3.65 -11.93 1.82
CA SER A 89 -3.11 -10.66 1.31
C SER A 89 -2.69 -9.66 2.41
N PHE A 90 -3.12 -9.86 3.65
CA PHE A 90 -2.75 -9.04 4.81
C PHE A 90 -1.90 -9.78 5.85
N ALA A 91 -1.36 -10.96 5.51
CA ALA A 91 -0.58 -11.78 6.46
C ALA A 91 0.65 -11.05 7.02
N ASP A 92 1.25 -10.13 6.24
CA ASP A 92 2.43 -9.36 6.62
C ASP A 92 2.11 -8.08 7.42
N SER A 93 0.83 -7.80 7.68
CA SER A 93 0.37 -6.63 8.43
C SER A 93 -0.54 -7.05 9.59
N PRO A 94 -0.02 -7.79 10.59
CA PRO A 94 -0.83 -8.37 11.67
C PRO A 94 -1.47 -7.32 12.60
N LEU A 95 -0.98 -6.07 12.57
CA LEU A 95 -1.52 -4.96 13.36
C LEU A 95 -2.57 -4.13 12.60
N LEU A 96 -2.98 -4.56 11.41
CA LEU A 96 -3.95 -3.84 10.57
C LEU A 96 -5.33 -3.83 11.25
N GLN A 97 -5.82 -2.64 11.56
CA GLN A 97 -7.08 -2.42 12.28
C GLN A 97 -8.16 -1.84 11.38
N SER A 98 -7.77 -1.08 10.37
CA SER A 98 -8.69 -0.38 9.48
C SER A 98 -8.25 -0.48 8.03
N ILE A 99 -9.19 -0.84 7.16
CA ILE A 99 -9.01 -0.84 5.72
C ILE A 99 -10.20 -0.12 5.10
N ASP A 100 -9.90 0.89 4.28
CA ASP A 100 -10.88 1.60 3.50
C ASP A 100 -10.67 1.29 2.00
N LEU A 101 -11.61 0.53 1.45
CA LEU A 101 -11.67 0.14 0.03
C LEU A 101 -12.89 0.75 -0.67
N THR A 102 -13.45 1.83 -0.15
CA THR A 102 -14.60 2.50 -0.75
C THR A 102 -14.31 2.88 -2.22
N SER A 103 -15.32 2.72 -3.08
CA SER A 103 -15.23 3.03 -4.50
C SER A 103 -14.13 2.24 -5.24
N ASN A 104 -14.01 0.95 -4.95
CA ASN A 104 -13.31 -0.03 -5.79
C ASN A 104 -14.30 -0.86 -6.62
N ARG A 105 -13.81 -1.94 -7.24
CA ARG A 105 -14.57 -2.84 -8.11
C ARG A 105 -14.75 -4.23 -7.50
N LEU A 106 -14.74 -4.32 -6.17
CA LEU A 106 -14.86 -5.59 -5.45
C LEU A 106 -16.15 -6.30 -5.86
N THR A 107 -16.00 -7.51 -6.37
CA THR A 107 -17.10 -8.44 -6.63
C THR A 107 -17.06 -9.57 -5.61
N THR A 108 -18.22 -10.00 -5.15
CA THR A 108 -18.37 -11.16 -4.24
C THR A 108 -18.27 -12.48 -4.98
#